data_AF-A0A0Q8ZSF9-F1
#
_entry.id   AF-A0A0Q8ZSF9-F1
#
_cell.length_a   1.000
_cell.length_b   1.000
_cell.length_c   1.000
_cell.angle_alpha   90.00
_cell.angle_beta   90.00
_cell.angle_gamma   90.00
#
_symmetry.space_group_name_H-M   'P 1'
#
loop_
_entity.id
_entity.type
_entity.pdbx_description
1 polymer ?
#
loop_
_entity_poly.entity_id
_entity_poly.type
_entity_poly.pdbx_seq_one_letter_code
_entity_poly.pdbx_strand_id
1 'polypeptide(L)'
;MKKLLAAATAMLTIGASGPLGVGIATADEPPPGPPVPGPAVPGPAGPEAARTIEGRGYALGGAHVLGIPYDEYIMRTGAEWFPGLDRQIVDYPAGQVQGHTLERLFPGIGRLDDSFPGLGIDGPSYGESIDVGGPNLLNAIKSGGPGMAIGLSEGASVLDDVRARLANDPTAPPPDQLSFATYGNPVGKHAFGESFLSQNFPVGSVVPSLDYRMPAPVESQYDSHLFVSAYDSIADWPQRPDNWISVANAIVGLATGHTAVAFTNPKMVPPQNIRTTVNSRGARTTTYMIPEQHLPLVLPFKYLGVDQKTLTDLDNVLKPYVDAGYTRNDDPLTAPITVDPVNGYDPAEVTAPATQAAFGGGADPVSQLMAGLQYVLNNPPK
;
A
#
# COMPACT_ATOMS: atom_id res chain seq x y z
N MET A 1 -17.33 23.34 2.99
CA MET A 1 -17.23 22.23 3.96
C MET A 1 -16.68 20.95 3.33
N LYS A 2 -17.30 20.34 2.30
CA LYS A 2 -16.82 19.06 1.71
C LYS A 2 -15.35 19.07 1.22
N LYS A 3 -14.92 20.11 0.51
CA LYS A 3 -13.52 20.25 0.04
C LYS A 3 -12.49 20.48 1.17
N LEU A 4 -12.89 21.16 2.24
CA LEU A 4 -12.05 21.39 3.43
C LEU A 4 -11.92 20.11 4.26
N LEU A 5 -12.99 19.34 4.40
CA LEU A 5 -12.96 18.03 5.03
C LEU A 5 -12.09 17.05 4.23
N ALA A 6 -12.25 16.99 2.90
CA ALA A 6 -11.40 16.16 2.04
C ALA A 6 -9.91 16.56 2.12
N ALA A 7 -9.59 17.87 2.16
CA ALA A 7 -8.22 18.34 2.33
C ALA A 7 -7.65 18.02 3.73
N ALA A 8 -8.44 18.19 4.80
CA ALA A 8 -8.03 17.85 6.15
C ALA A 8 -7.87 16.33 6.35
N THR A 9 -8.77 15.53 5.77
CA THR A 9 -8.67 14.08 5.75
C THR A 9 -7.49 13.61 4.91
N ALA A 10 -7.20 14.23 3.76
CA ALA A 10 -5.99 13.97 2.98
C ALA A 10 -4.72 14.24 3.81
N MET A 11 -4.70 15.33 4.58
CA MET A 11 -3.59 15.61 5.48
C MET A 11 -3.48 14.60 6.63
N LEU A 12 -4.59 14.02 7.10
CA LEU A 12 -4.57 12.99 8.16
C LEU A 12 -4.23 11.58 7.64
N THR A 13 -4.79 11.19 6.50
CA THR A 13 -4.59 9.86 5.89
C THR A 13 -3.24 9.75 5.19
N ILE A 14 -2.75 10.84 4.61
CA ILE A 14 -1.46 10.83 3.92
C ILE A 14 -0.37 11.39 4.85
N GLY A 15 -0.64 12.35 5.74
CA GLY A 15 0.35 12.86 6.70
C GLY A 15 0.80 11.85 7.76
N ALA A 16 0.01 10.79 8.01
CA ALA A 16 0.38 9.69 8.90
C ALA A 16 1.37 8.68 8.28
N SER A 17 1.75 8.83 7.00
CA SER A 17 2.88 8.12 6.39
C SER A 17 4.21 8.88 6.44
N GLY A 18 4.20 10.11 6.99
CA GLY A 18 5.40 10.87 7.35
C GLY A 18 5.96 10.46 8.72
N PRO A 19 7.02 11.11 9.23
CA PRO A 19 7.75 10.73 10.46
C PRO A 19 6.95 10.83 11.77
N LEU A 20 5.65 11.09 11.69
CA LEU A 20 4.67 11.02 12.78
C LEU A 20 3.83 9.72 12.77
N GLY A 21 4.07 8.83 11.80
CA GLY A 21 3.53 7.48 11.75
C GLY A 21 4.21 6.60 12.78
N VAL A 22 3.48 6.23 13.83
CA VAL A 22 3.99 5.47 14.98
C VAL A 22 4.25 4.02 14.55
N GLY A 23 5.48 3.69 14.18
CA GLY A 23 5.89 2.33 13.82
C GLY A 23 6.28 1.53 15.06
N ILE A 24 5.58 0.42 15.34
CA ILE A 24 5.87 -0.40 16.53
C ILE A 24 5.30 -1.82 16.48
N ALA A 25 6.14 -2.85 16.69
CA ALA A 25 5.74 -4.26 16.87
C ALA A 25 6.85 -5.20 17.41
N THR A 26 6.71 -5.84 18.61
CA THR A 26 7.28 -7.18 18.94
C THR A 26 6.46 -7.97 19.97
N ALA A 27 6.73 -9.28 20.00
CA ALA A 27 6.55 -10.21 21.12
C ALA A 27 7.79 -11.14 21.27
N ASP A 28 7.89 -11.84 22.42
CA ASP A 28 9.00 -12.70 22.88
C ASP A 28 8.93 -14.20 22.45
N GLU A 29 10.07 -14.92 22.61
CA GLU A 29 10.44 -16.28 22.15
C GLU A 29 9.55 -17.49 22.56
N PRO A 30 9.55 -18.57 21.74
CA PRO A 30 9.34 -19.95 22.21
C PRO A 30 10.43 -20.96 21.74
N PRO A 31 10.45 -22.21 22.26
CA PRO A 31 11.65 -22.98 22.68
C PRO A 31 12.25 -23.88 21.56
N PRO A 32 13.20 -24.83 21.80
CA PRO A 32 14.13 -25.30 20.75
C PRO A 32 13.43 -26.03 19.59
N GLY A 33 13.90 -25.75 18.37
CA GLY A 33 13.13 -25.88 17.13
C GLY A 33 12.76 -27.30 16.66
N PRO A 34 11.70 -27.41 15.84
CA PRO A 34 11.32 -28.66 15.16
C PRO A 34 12.21 -28.97 13.94
N PRO A 35 12.27 -30.24 13.49
CA PRO A 35 13.26 -30.71 12.52
C PRO A 35 13.06 -30.12 11.12
N VAL A 36 14.17 -29.97 10.40
CA VAL A 36 14.32 -29.40 9.05
C VAL A 36 13.30 -29.99 8.05
N PRO A 37 12.56 -29.16 7.28
CA PRO A 37 11.68 -29.65 6.22
C PRO A 37 12.47 -30.26 5.05
N GLY A 38 12.05 -31.45 4.62
CA GLY A 38 12.52 -32.07 3.37
C GLY A 38 12.00 -31.35 2.11
N PRO A 39 12.48 -31.76 0.91
CA PRO A 39 12.17 -31.06 -0.34
C PRO A 39 10.67 -31.03 -0.63
N ALA A 40 10.19 -29.85 -1.05
CA ALA A 40 8.78 -29.58 -1.31
C ALA A 40 8.22 -30.49 -2.41
N VAL A 41 7.14 -31.21 -2.09
CA VAL A 41 6.32 -31.93 -3.06
C VAL A 41 5.35 -30.92 -3.69
N PRO A 42 5.21 -30.86 -5.03
CA PRO A 42 4.28 -29.92 -5.67
C PRO A 42 2.82 -30.26 -5.32
N GLY A 43 2.13 -29.31 -4.68
CA GLY A 43 0.67 -29.34 -4.52
C GLY A 43 -0.06 -28.91 -5.80
N PRO A 44 -1.36 -29.21 -5.92
CA PRO A 44 -2.14 -28.95 -7.14
C PRO A 44 -2.27 -27.44 -7.42
N ALA A 45 -2.29 -27.08 -8.71
CA ALA A 45 -2.33 -25.71 -9.20
C ALA A 45 -3.52 -24.90 -8.62
N GLY A 46 -3.20 -23.82 -7.91
CA GLY A 46 -4.17 -22.81 -7.47
C GLY A 46 -4.60 -21.86 -8.61
N PRO A 47 -5.57 -20.96 -8.34
CA PRO A 47 -6.14 -20.03 -9.34
C PRO A 47 -5.02 -19.27 -10.06
N GLU A 48 -5.09 -19.12 -11.39
CA GLU A 48 -4.02 -18.59 -12.25
C GLU A 48 -3.11 -17.62 -11.48
N ALA A 49 -1.94 -18.10 -11.07
CA ALA A 49 -0.93 -17.26 -10.43
C ALA A 49 -0.78 -16.01 -11.29
N ALA A 50 -0.74 -14.84 -10.66
CA ALA A 50 -0.61 -13.56 -11.35
C ALA A 50 0.42 -13.71 -12.48
N ARG A 51 -0.06 -13.62 -13.74
CA ARG A 51 0.75 -14.00 -14.91
C ARG A 51 2.03 -13.15 -14.89
N THR A 52 3.15 -13.81 -14.71
CA THR A 52 4.46 -13.14 -14.67
C THR A 52 5.04 -13.15 -16.06
N ILE A 53 5.58 -12.01 -16.50
CA ILE A 53 6.49 -11.97 -17.65
C ILE A 53 7.86 -12.30 -17.09
N GLU A 54 8.43 -13.43 -17.49
CA GLU A 54 9.80 -13.80 -17.11
C GLU A 54 10.77 -12.69 -17.52
N GLY A 55 11.73 -12.37 -16.65
CA GLY A 55 12.73 -11.34 -16.91
C GLY A 55 12.87 -10.35 -15.75
N ARG A 56 12.86 -9.05 -16.08
CA ARG A 56 13.16 -7.97 -15.13
C ARG A 56 11.99 -7.65 -14.21
N GLY A 57 12.28 -7.36 -12.95
CA GLY A 57 11.36 -6.67 -12.04
C GLY A 57 11.79 -5.22 -11.85
N TYR A 58 11.05 -4.25 -12.39
CA TYR A 58 11.33 -2.82 -12.21
C TYR A 58 10.57 -2.33 -10.98
N ALA A 59 11.24 -2.26 -9.83
CA ALA A 59 10.59 -2.01 -8.55
C ALA A 59 10.72 -0.56 -8.10
N LEU A 60 9.62 0.04 -7.69
CA LEU A 60 9.51 1.39 -7.13
C LEU A 60 8.83 1.34 -5.77
N GLY A 61 9.47 1.96 -4.77
CA GLY A 61 8.92 2.08 -3.43
C GLY A 61 7.82 3.13 -3.33
N GLY A 62 7.21 3.18 -2.15
CA GLY A 62 6.39 4.32 -1.72
C GLY A 62 7.22 5.33 -0.93
N ALA A 63 6.56 6.10 -0.06
CA ALA A 63 7.24 6.94 0.93
C ALA A 63 8.21 6.13 1.80
N HIS A 64 9.32 6.76 2.20
CA HIS A 64 10.32 6.15 3.09
C HIS A 64 9.69 5.81 4.45
N VAL A 65 9.73 4.53 4.83
CA VAL A 65 9.23 4.05 6.13
C VAL A 65 10.38 4.07 7.14
N LEU A 66 10.19 4.74 8.27
CA LEU A 66 11.17 4.80 9.35
C LEU A 66 11.51 3.37 9.83
N GLY A 67 12.80 3.04 9.79
CA GLY A 67 13.30 1.77 10.27
C GLY A 67 13.27 0.61 9.26
N ILE A 68 13.00 0.83 7.97
CA ILE A 68 13.27 -0.21 6.96
C ILE A 68 14.24 0.37 5.92
N PRO A 69 15.40 -0.25 5.65
CA PRO A 69 16.25 0.10 4.53
C PRO A 69 15.42 0.13 3.27
N TYR A 70 15.35 1.30 2.65
CA TYR A 70 14.44 1.59 1.56
C TYR A 70 14.64 0.63 0.38
N ASP A 71 15.89 0.27 0.10
CA ASP A 71 16.24 -0.65 -0.97
C ASP A 71 15.70 -2.07 -0.73
N GLU A 72 15.84 -2.58 0.49
CA GLU A 72 15.36 -3.91 0.86
C GLU A 72 13.83 -4.00 0.80
N TYR A 73 13.18 -2.95 1.30
CA TYR A 73 11.75 -2.76 1.21
C TYR A 73 11.23 -2.85 -0.24
N ILE A 74 11.87 -2.14 -1.16
CA ILE A 74 11.53 -2.14 -2.58
C ILE A 74 11.75 -3.52 -3.19
N MET A 75 12.91 -4.14 -2.92
CA MET A 75 13.27 -5.42 -3.50
C MET A 75 12.32 -6.54 -3.05
N ARG A 76 11.82 -6.49 -1.81
CA ARG A 76 10.87 -7.46 -1.27
C ARG A 76 9.41 -7.22 -1.70
N THR A 77 9.06 -6.04 -2.19
CA THR A 77 7.69 -5.70 -2.65
C THR A 77 7.22 -6.69 -3.73
N GLY A 78 6.18 -7.48 -3.42
CA GLY A 78 5.61 -8.46 -4.35
C GLY A 78 6.53 -9.67 -4.62
N ALA A 79 7.57 -9.92 -3.82
CA ALA A 79 8.51 -11.02 -4.05
C ALA A 79 7.85 -12.40 -4.01
N GLU A 80 6.88 -12.61 -3.11
CA GLU A 80 6.13 -13.87 -3.02
C GLU A 80 5.03 -14.00 -4.08
N TRP A 81 4.58 -12.89 -4.64
CA TRP A 81 3.62 -12.86 -5.74
C TRP A 81 4.28 -13.20 -7.09
N PHE A 82 5.50 -12.70 -7.28
CA PHE A 82 6.26 -12.83 -8.52
C PHE A 82 7.67 -13.35 -8.23
N PRO A 83 7.79 -14.64 -7.85
CA PRO A 83 9.08 -15.26 -7.59
C PRO A 83 9.88 -15.39 -8.89
N GLY A 84 11.20 -15.19 -8.81
CA GLY A 84 12.13 -15.42 -9.93
C GLY A 84 12.37 -14.23 -10.85
N LEU A 85 11.77 -13.06 -10.60
CA LEU A 85 12.13 -11.83 -11.31
C LEU A 85 13.55 -11.37 -10.95
N ASP A 86 14.32 -10.93 -11.96
CA ASP A 86 15.59 -10.23 -11.78
C ASP A 86 15.29 -8.76 -11.44
N ARG A 87 15.19 -8.49 -10.14
CA ARG A 87 14.69 -7.22 -9.60
C ARG A 87 15.77 -6.15 -9.60
N GLN A 88 15.37 -4.95 -10.00
CA GLN A 88 16.15 -3.74 -9.87
C GLN A 88 15.29 -2.63 -9.27
N ILE A 89 15.92 -1.80 -8.46
CA ILE A 89 15.32 -0.58 -7.95
C ILE A 89 15.37 0.46 -9.07
N VAL A 90 14.25 1.12 -9.31
CA VAL A 90 14.19 2.32 -10.16
C VAL A 90 14.18 3.53 -9.25
N ASP A 91 15.32 4.21 -9.20
CA ASP A 91 15.49 5.38 -8.33
C ASP A 91 14.59 6.53 -8.78
N TYR A 92 13.90 7.12 -7.81
CA TYR A 92 13.15 8.36 -7.96
C TYR A 92 13.00 9.01 -6.57
N PRO A 93 12.59 10.28 -6.47
CA PRO A 93 12.62 10.98 -5.20
C PRO A 93 11.73 10.40 -4.10
N ALA A 94 10.64 9.70 -4.45
CA ALA A 94 9.61 9.23 -3.52
C ALA A 94 9.12 10.34 -2.59
N GLY A 95 8.58 11.38 -3.22
CA GLY A 95 8.12 12.61 -2.62
C GLY A 95 7.05 12.34 -1.57
N GLN A 96 7.44 12.49 -0.30
CA GLN A 96 6.52 12.50 0.83
C GLN A 96 5.48 13.63 0.67
N VAL A 97 4.44 13.62 1.50
CA VAL A 97 3.29 14.56 1.51
C VAL A 97 3.68 16.04 1.71
N GLN A 98 4.96 16.35 1.78
CA GLN A 98 5.45 17.39 2.66
C GLN A 98 6.55 18.23 2.03
N GLY A 99 6.62 18.31 0.70
CA GLY A 99 7.40 19.39 0.09
C GLY A 99 6.91 20.79 0.51
N HIS A 100 7.51 21.81 -0.08
CA HIS A 100 7.18 23.25 0.07
C HIS A 100 5.69 23.65 -0.12
N THR A 101 4.82 22.72 -0.48
CA THR A 101 3.37 22.90 -0.63
C THR A 101 2.66 23.14 0.71
N LEU A 102 3.14 22.55 1.81
CA LEU A 102 2.64 22.84 3.16
C LEU A 102 3.08 24.23 3.63
N GLU A 103 4.27 24.70 3.23
CA GLU A 103 4.70 26.09 3.45
C GLU A 103 3.78 27.09 2.74
N ARG A 104 3.23 26.73 1.56
CA ARG A 104 2.23 27.56 0.85
C ARG A 104 0.88 27.64 1.57
N LEU A 105 0.50 26.62 2.35
CA LEU A 105 -0.75 26.59 3.11
C LEU A 105 -0.58 27.08 4.56
N PHE A 106 0.60 26.87 5.14
CA PHE A 106 0.99 27.20 6.50
C PHE A 106 2.42 27.78 6.50
N PRO A 107 2.59 29.09 6.22
CA PRO A 107 3.90 29.73 6.17
C PRO A 107 4.69 29.58 7.48
N GLY A 108 5.94 29.13 7.40
CA GLY A 108 6.86 28.90 8.51
C GLY A 108 7.04 27.43 8.93
N ILE A 109 6.27 26.49 8.36
CA ILE A 109 6.34 25.07 8.71
C ILE A 109 7.58 24.37 8.12
N GLY A 110 8.13 24.89 7.01
CA GLY A 110 9.39 24.43 6.42
C GLY A 110 10.60 24.57 7.35
N ARG A 111 10.52 25.46 8.35
CA ARG A 111 11.57 25.66 9.36
C ARG A 111 11.62 24.56 10.42
N LEU A 112 10.67 23.63 10.41
CA LEU A 112 10.74 22.43 11.25
C LEU A 112 11.89 21.51 10.81
N ASP A 113 12.29 21.55 9.54
CA ASP A 113 13.43 20.78 9.04
C ASP A 113 14.77 21.30 9.59
N ASP A 114 14.88 22.62 9.87
CA ASP A 114 16.03 23.22 10.58
C ASP A 114 16.22 22.62 11.99
N SER A 115 15.11 22.15 12.60
CA SER A 115 15.09 21.59 13.96
C SER A 115 15.17 20.05 13.97
N PHE A 116 14.90 19.41 12.82
CA PHE A 116 14.85 17.96 12.66
C PHE A 116 15.30 17.58 11.23
N PRO A 117 16.61 17.61 10.94
CA PRO A 117 17.12 17.27 9.62
C PRO A 117 16.72 15.84 9.22
N GLY A 118 16.10 15.70 8.04
CA GLY A 118 15.63 14.41 7.50
C GLY A 118 14.14 14.14 7.67
N LEU A 119 13.33 15.14 8.05
CA LEU A 119 11.86 15.02 8.06
C LEU A 119 11.24 15.02 6.65
N GLY A 120 12.01 15.39 5.62
CA GLY A 120 11.55 15.41 4.23
C GLY A 120 10.65 16.61 3.87
N ILE A 121 10.70 17.68 4.69
CA ILE A 121 9.84 18.86 4.53
C ILE A 121 10.35 19.79 3.40
N ASP A 122 11.59 19.60 2.95
CA ASP A 122 12.24 20.32 1.84
C ASP A 122 12.30 19.52 0.53
N GLY A 123 11.81 18.27 0.54
CA GLY A 123 11.80 17.38 -0.61
C GLY A 123 10.82 17.77 -1.72
N PRO A 124 10.91 17.15 -2.92
CA PRO A 124 9.92 17.35 -3.98
C PRO A 124 8.54 16.88 -3.50
N SER A 125 7.51 17.59 -3.94
CA SER A 125 6.12 17.16 -3.75
C SER A 125 5.86 15.81 -4.44
N TYR A 126 4.77 15.15 -4.02
CA TYR A 126 4.27 13.94 -4.65
C TYR A 126 4.15 14.04 -6.18
N GLY A 127 3.62 15.16 -6.69
CA GLY A 127 3.52 15.42 -8.13
C GLY A 127 4.88 15.53 -8.81
N GLU A 128 5.80 16.31 -8.24
CA GLU A 128 7.16 16.48 -8.78
C GLU A 128 7.95 15.17 -8.77
N SER A 129 7.77 14.35 -7.74
CA SER A 129 8.40 13.04 -7.64
C SER A 129 7.91 12.08 -8.72
N ILE A 130 6.60 12.07 -9.01
CA ILE A 130 6.04 11.28 -10.12
C ILE A 130 6.58 11.77 -11.48
N ASP A 131 6.72 13.09 -11.67
CA ASP A 131 7.28 13.67 -12.90
C ASP A 131 8.73 13.24 -13.15
N VAL A 132 9.49 12.90 -12.10
CA VAL A 132 10.84 12.32 -12.19
C VAL A 132 10.78 10.80 -12.37
N GLY A 133 9.94 10.11 -11.59
CA GLY A 133 9.83 8.66 -11.58
C GLY A 133 9.38 8.07 -12.92
N GLY A 134 8.44 8.72 -13.62
CA GLY A 134 7.90 8.26 -14.90
C GLY A 134 8.98 8.08 -15.97
N PRO A 135 9.76 9.14 -16.30
CA PRO A 135 10.91 9.03 -17.20
C PRO A 135 11.96 8.01 -16.77
N ASN A 136 12.26 7.91 -15.47
CA ASN A 136 13.25 6.95 -14.96
C ASN A 136 12.80 5.49 -15.19
N LEU A 137 11.54 5.17 -14.89
CA LEU A 137 10.98 3.85 -15.16
C LEU A 137 10.93 3.54 -16.66
N LEU A 138 10.54 4.49 -17.50
CA LEU A 138 10.58 4.31 -18.96
C LEU A 138 11.99 4.01 -19.47
N ASN A 139 13.01 4.70 -18.96
CA ASN A 139 14.40 4.46 -19.34
C ASN A 139 14.90 3.09 -18.85
N ALA A 140 14.52 2.69 -17.64
CA ALA A 140 14.83 1.37 -17.11
C ALA A 140 14.21 0.26 -17.98
N ILE A 141 12.92 0.38 -18.34
CA ILE A 141 12.23 -0.58 -19.23
C ILE A 141 12.91 -0.67 -20.59
N LYS A 142 13.23 0.48 -21.20
CA LYS A 142 13.93 0.54 -22.50
C LYS A 142 15.30 -0.13 -22.47
N SER A 143 16.02 -0.02 -21.35
CA SER A 143 17.37 -0.55 -21.21
C SER A 143 17.40 -2.02 -20.76
N GLY A 144 16.42 -2.43 -19.95
CA GLY A 144 16.37 -3.74 -19.31
C GLY A 144 15.61 -4.81 -20.09
N GLY A 145 14.70 -4.41 -20.99
CA GLY A 145 13.91 -5.34 -21.81
C GLY A 145 12.61 -5.82 -21.14
N PRO A 146 12.05 -6.96 -21.60
CA PRO A 146 10.78 -7.47 -21.09
C PRO A 146 10.78 -7.72 -19.58
N GLY A 147 9.61 -7.55 -18.96
CA GLY A 147 9.46 -7.80 -17.53
C GLY A 147 8.20 -7.21 -16.93
N MET A 148 8.25 -6.96 -15.63
CA MET A 148 7.14 -6.47 -14.83
C MET A 148 7.57 -5.20 -14.07
N ALA A 149 6.77 -4.13 -14.19
CA ALA A 149 6.90 -2.97 -13.33
C ALA A 149 6.09 -3.21 -12.04
N ILE A 150 6.70 -2.94 -10.89
CA ILE A 150 6.14 -3.19 -9.57
C ILE A 150 6.20 -1.88 -8.77
N GLY A 151 5.05 -1.40 -8.30
CA GLY A 151 4.95 -0.12 -7.59
C GLY A 151 4.13 -0.23 -6.32
N LEU A 152 4.64 0.35 -5.24
CA LEU A 152 3.96 0.45 -3.95
C LEU A 152 3.64 1.90 -3.62
N SER A 153 2.40 2.19 -3.21
CA SER A 153 1.95 3.52 -2.83
C SER A 153 2.24 4.56 -3.93
N GLU A 154 3.05 5.59 -3.69
CA GLU A 154 3.47 6.54 -4.72
C GLU A 154 4.11 5.87 -5.95
N GLY A 155 4.92 4.83 -5.78
CA GLY A 155 5.47 4.05 -6.89
C GLY A 155 4.38 3.46 -7.80
N ALA A 156 3.21 3.12 -7.25
CA ALA A 156 2.07 2.69 -8.06
C ALA A 156 1.50 3.83 -8.94
N SER A 157 1.57 5.09 -8.47
CA SER A 157 1.19 6.23 -9.30
C SER A 157 2.20 6.53 -10.40
N VAL A 158 3.50 6.28 -10.16
CA VAL A 158 4.51 6.30 -11.23
C VAL A 158 4.18 5.26 -12.30
N LEU A 159 3.77 4.06 -11.90
CA LEU A 159 3.34 3.01 -12.83
C LEU A 159 2.14 3.47 -13.68
N ASP A 160 1.13 4.12 -13.07
CA ASP A 160 -0.02 4.64 -13.81
C ASP A 160 0.36 5.75 -14.80
N ASP A 161 1.27 6.66 -14.43
CA ASP A 161 1.83 7.66 -15.35
C ASP A 161 2.53 7.00 -16.55
N VAL A 162 3.39 6.01 -16.30
CA VAL A 162 4.09 5.28 -17.37
C VAL A 162 3.11 4.52 -18.27
N ARG A 163 2.08 3.86 -17.70
CA ARG A 163 1.03 3.20 -18.49
C ARG A 163 0.31 4.20 -19.39
N ALA A 164 -0.02 5.39 -18.89
CA ALA A 164 -0.67 6.42 -19.67
C ALA A 164 0.21 6.95 -20.81
N ARG A 165 1.53 7.11 -20.57
CA ARG A 165 2.50 7.49 -21.61
C ARG A 165 2.62 6.41 -22.69
N LEU A 166 2.82 5.15 -22.28
CA LEU A 166 2.98 4.04 -23.21
C LEU A 166 1.70 3.69 -23.99
N ALA A 167 0.53 3.98 -23.44
CA ALA A 167 -0.75 3.75 -24.11
C ALA A 167 -0.84 4.47 -25.47
N ASN A 168 -0.16 5.62 -25.63
CA ASN A 168 -0.21 6.42 -26.84
C ASN A 168 1.14 6.49 -27.59
N ASP A 169 2.15 5.76 -27.11
CA ASP A 169 3.50 5.76 -27.70
C ASP A 169 3.59 4.71 -28.83
N PRO A 170 3.86 5.10 -30.09
CA PRO A 170 4.01 4.16 -31.19
C PRO A 170 5.27 3.28 -31.07
N THR A 171 6.19 3.64 -30.17
CA THR A 171 7.42 2.88 -29.85
C THR A 171 7.29 2.08 -28.56
N ALA A 172 6.09 2.02 -27.97
CA ALA A 172 5.82 1.24 -26.76
C ALA A 172 6.16 -0.25 -26.95
N PRO A 173 6.68 -0.93 -25.92
CA PRO A 173 6.83 -2.37 -25.95
C PRO A 173 5.53 -3.11 -26.39
N PRO A 174 5.66 -4.24 -27.09
CA PRO A 174 4.53 -5.13 -27.35
C PRO A 174 3.78 -5.52 -26.06
N PRO A 175 2.45 -5.75 -26.14
CA PRO A 175 1.61 -6.09 -24.98
C PRO A 175 2.11 -7.27 -24.13
N ASP A 176 2.82 -8.22 -24.74
CA ASP A 176 3.35 -9.44 -24.13
C ASP A 176 4.75 -9.28 -23.52
N GLN A 177 5.34 -8.08 -23.59
CA GLN A 177 6.68 -7.79 -23.06
C GLN A 177 6.67 -6.99 -21.75
N LEU A 178 5.53 -6.42 -21.34
CA LEU A 178 5.46 -5.62 -20.13
C LEU A 178 4.12 -5.83 -19.40
N SER A 179 4.19 -5.99 -18.08
CA SER A 179 3.02 -6.02 -17.20
C SER A 179 3.26 -5.17 -15.96
N PHE A 180 2.19 -4.84 -15.24
CA PHE A 180 2.21 -3.91 -14.12
C PHE A 180 1.61 -4.54 -12.87
N ALA A 181 2.25 -4.35 -11.73
CA ALA A 181 1.74 -4.74 -10.42
C ALA A 181 1.73 -3.53 -9.48
N THR A 182 0.55 -3.19 -8.95
CA THR A 182 0.40 -2.08 -8.01
C THR A 182 -0.06 -2.58 -6.65
N TYR A 183 0.51 -2.01 -5.60
CA TYR A 183 0.18 -2.26 -4.20
C TYR A 183 -0.16 -0.92 -3.55
N GLY A 184 -1.31 -0.82 -2.88
CA GLY A 184 -1.67 0.42 -2.17
C GLY A 184 -1.80 1.65 -3.09
N ASN A 185 -2.30 1.50 -4.32
CA ASN A 185 -2.33 2.59 -5.30
C ASN A 185 -3.18 3.81 -4.82
N PRO A 186 -2.62 5.03 -4.69
CA PRO A 186 -3.37 6.22 -4.23
C PRO A 186 -4.40 6.78 -5.22
N VAL A 187 -4.27 6.45 -6.51
CA VAL A 187 -5.06 7.04 -7.62
C VAL A 187 -5.79 5.98 -8.44
N GLY A 188 -5.96 4.78 -7.88
CA GLY A 188 -6.58 3.64 -8.54
C GLY A 188 -8.11 3.63 -8.48
N LYS A 189 -8.71 2.87 -9.40
CA LYS A 189 -10.06 2.29 -9.29
C LYS A 189 -9.93 0.80 -9.52
N HIS A 190 -10.58 -0.01 -8.70
CA HIS A 190 -10.45 -1.46 -8.75
C HIS A 190 -11.82 -2.14 -8.66
N ALA A 191 -11.86 -3.46 -8.83
CA ALA A 191 -13.11 -4.19 -8.96
C ALA A 191 -14.01 -4.20 -7.70
N PHE A 192 -13.54 -3.62 -6.58
CA PHE A 192 -14.21 -3.64 -5.28
C PHE A 192 -14.34 -2.25 -4.64
N GLY A 193 -13.84 -1.19 -5.27
CA GLY A 193 -13.70 0.12 -4.62
C GLY A 193 -12.85 1.11 -5.41
N GLU A 194 -12.54 2.22 -4.77
CA GLU A 194 -11.71 3.29 -5.31
C GLU A 194 -10.76 3.82 -4.23
N SER A 195 -9.59 4.29 -4.69
CA SER A 195 -8.61 4.94 -3.84
C SER A 195 -9.10 6.30 -3.33
N PHE A 196 -8.54 6.76 -2.21
CA PHE A 196 -8.90 8.02 -1.59
C PHE A 196 -8.80 9.22 -2.55
N LEU A 197 -7.71 9.34 -3.33
CA LEU A 197 -7.56 10.48 -4.23
C LEU A 197 -8.57 10.42 -5.38
N SER A 198 -8.75 9.24 -6.00
CA SER A 198 -9.73 8.99 -7.06
C SER A 198 -11.15 9.38 -6.67
N GLN A 199 -11.53 9.09 -5.42
CA GLN A 199 -12.86 9.34 -4.92
C GLN A 199 -13.10 10.81 -4.52
N ASN A 200 -12.07 11.50 -4.02
CA ASN A 200 -12.24 12.83 -3.43
C ASN A 200 -11.84 13.98 -4.36
N PHE A 201 -11.08 13.71 -5.42
CA PHE A 201 -10.58 14.73 -6.34
C PHE A 201 -10.99 14.44 -7.80
N PRO A 202 -11.76 15.34 -8.45
CA PRO A 202 -12.13 15.17 -9.84
C PRO A 202 -10.92 15.17 -10.78
N VAL A 203 -11.05 14.48 -11.91
CA VAL A 203 -10.09 14.53 -13.03
C VAL A 203 -9.76 15.99 -13.38
N GLY A 204 -8.48 16.29 -13.56
CA GLY A 204 -7.97 17.61 -13.91
C GLY A 204 -7.83 18.58 -12.74
N SER A 205 -8.39 18.27 -11.57
CA SER A 205 -8.13 19.05 -10.35
C SER A 205 -6.72 18.78 -9.81
N VAL A 206 -6.12 19.77 -9.17
CA VAL A 206 -4.85 19.62 -8.45
C VAL A 206 -5.18 19.31 -7.00
N VAL A 207 -4.62 18.22 -6.48
CA VAL A 207 -4.74 17.82 -5.09
C VAL A 207 -3.96 18.82 -4.23
N PRO A 208 -4.61 19.52 -3.28
CA PRO A 208 -3.91 20.43 -2.37
C PRO A 208 -2.79 19.69 -1.62
N SER A 209 -1.68 20.39 -1.39
CA SER A 209 -0.48 19.87 -0.70
C SER A 209 0.34 18.80 -1.44
N LEU A 210 -0.15 18.25 -2.56
CA LEU A 210 0.58 17.21 -3.31
C LEU A 210 1.18 17.72 -4.64
N ASP A 211 0.76 18.91 -5.11
CA ASP A 211 1.03 19.42 -6.47
C ASP A 211 0.71 18.38 -7.57
N TYR A 212 -0.21 17.46 -7.27
CA TYR A 212 -0.57 16.35 -8.13
C TYR A 212 -1.86 16.66 -8.88
N ARG A 213 -1.81 16.63 -10.22
CA ARG A 213 -3.00 16.77 -11.05
C ARG A 213 -3.65 15.41 -11.28
N MET A 214 -4.90 15.25 -10.88
CA MET A 214 -5.63 14.00 -11.07
C MET A 214 -5.74 13.64 -12.57
N PRO A 215 -5.19 12.50 -13.00
CA PRO A 215 -5.22 12.10 -14.40
C PRO A 215 -6.61 11.62 -14.81
N ALA A 216 -6.90 11.68 -16.11
CA ALA A 216 -8.04 10.97 -16.67
C ALA A 216 -7.72 9.47 -16.74
N PRO A 217 -8.71 8.56 -16.60
CA PRO A 217 -8.48 7.14 -16.82
C PRO A 217 -7.97 6.88 -18.25
N VAL A 218 -6.92 6.09 -18.38
CA VAL A 218 -6.33 5.70 -19.67
C VAL A 218 -6.29 4.18 -19.77
N GLU A 219 -6.78 3.63 -20.88
CA GLU A 219 -6.62 2.20 -21.18
C GLU A 219 -5.25 1.96 -21.84
N SER A 220 -4.41 1.15 -21.21
CA SER A 220 -3.16 0.63 -21.78
C SER A 220 -3.37 -0.75 -22.43
N GLN A 221 -2.42 -1.14 -23.28
CA GLN A 221 -2.34 -2.49 -23.87
C GLN A 221 -1.76 -3.56 -22.93
N TYR A 222 -1.24 -3.18 -21.76
CA TYR A 222 -0.55 -4.09 -20.84
C TYR A 222 -1.45 -4.64 -19.75
N ASP A 223 -1.27 -5.92 -19.46
CA ASP A 223 -1.91 -6.60 -18.33
C ASP A 223 -1.48 -5.97 -16.99
N SER A 224 -2.39 -5.96 -16.01
CA SER A 224 -2.18 -5.32 -14.71
C SER A 224 -2.74 -6.14 -13.55
N HIS A 225 -1.99 -6.16 -12.46
CA HIS A 225 -2.34 -6.78 -11.19
C HIS A 225 -2.49 -5.69 -10.12
N LEU A 226 -3.67 -5.59 -9.51
CA LEU A 226 -3.98 -4.61 -8.48
C LEU A 226 -4.14 -5.34 -7.16
N PHE A 227 -3.21 -5.13 -6.22
CA PHE A 227 -3.24 -5.72 -4.89
C PHE A 227 -3.71 -4.67 -3.88
N VAL A 228 -4.84 -4.96 -3.24
CA VAL A 228 -5.54 -4.03 -2.37
C VAL A 228 -5.76 -4.70 -1.03
N SER A 229 -5.26 -4.11 0.06
CA SER A 229 -5.67 -4.53 1.40
C SER A 229 -7.09 -4.06 1.65
N ALA A 230 -7.92 -4.94 2.21
CA ALA A 230 -9.21 -4.53 2.71
C ALA A 230 -9.05 -3.38 3.72
N TYR A 231 -9.85 -2.32 3.55
CA TYR A 231 -9.89 -1.17 4.45
C TYR A 231 -8.63 -0.29 4.47
N ASP A 232 -7.73 -0.39 3.48
CA ASP A 232 -6.63 0.57 3.31
C ASP A 232 -7.16 1.99 3.06
N SER A 233 -6.84 2.96 3.93
CA SER A 233 -7.27 4.36 3.73
C SER A 233 -6.79 5.01 2.43
N ILE A 234 -5.79 4.47 1.75
CA ILE A 234 -5.24 5.03 0.53
C ILE A 234 -5.86 4.35 -0.69
N ALA A 235 -5.82 3.02 -0.75
CA ALA A 235 -6.26 2.27 -1.92
C ALA A 235 -7.70 1.76 -1.86
N ASP A 236 -8.33 1.74 -0.69
CA ASP A 236 -9.65 1.18 -0.45
C ASP A 236 -10.50 2.10 0.44
N TRP A 237 -10.80 3.30 -0.03
CA TRP A 237 -11.53 4.29 0.76
C TRP A 237 -13.04 3.98 0.83
N PRO A 238 -13.73 4.18 1.97
CA PRO A 238 -15.17 3.94 2.08
C PRO A 238 -15.98 4.88 1.17
N GLN A 239 -16.93 4.31 0.43
CA GLN A 239 -17.79 5.06 -0.49
C GLN A 239 -18.90 5.86 0.21
N ARG A 240 -19.16 5.57 1.48
CA ARG A 240 -20.12 6.31 2.32
C ARG A 240 -19.39 6.98 3.49
N PRO A 241 -18.73 8.13 3.26
CA PRO A 241 -17.90 8.78 4.27
C PRO A 241 -18.68 9.37 5.45
N ASP A 242 -20.01 9.42 5.37
CA ASP A 242 -20.91 9.70 6.50
C ASP A 242 -20.99 8.53 7.51
N ASN A 243 -20.58 7.32 7.11
CA ASN A 243 -20.34 6.22 8.02
C ASN A 243 -18.99 6.40 8.73
N TRP A 244 -19.02 7.11 9.86
CA TRP A 244 -17.82 7.51 10.60
C TRP A 244 -16.98 6.33 11.12
N ILE A 245 -17.60 5.19 11.45
CA ILE A 245 -16.87 4.03 11.94
C ILE A 245 -16.08 3.35 10.81
N SER A 246 -16.61 3.39 9.58
CA SER A 246 -15.88 2.93 8.39
C SER A 246 -14.67 3.81 8.10
N VAL A 247 -14.82 5.13 8.26
CA VAL A 247 -13.73 6.09 8.12
C VAL A 247 -12.67 5.89 9.21
N ALA A 248 -13.08 5.72 10.46
CA ALA A 248 -12.16 5.45 11.57
C ALA A 248 -11.38 4.14 11.33
N ASN A 249 -12.07 3.09 10.87
CA ASN A 249 -11.42 1.84 10.52
C ASN A 249 -10.44 1.98 9.37
N ALA A 250 -10.81 2.72 8.31
CA ALA A 250 -9.91 2.96 7.19
C ALA A 250 -8.64 3.70 7.63
N ILE A 251 -8.77 4.75 8.46
CA ILE A 251 -7.64 5.51 9.00
C ILE A 251 -6.68 4.60 9.77
N VAL A 252 -7.17 3.68 10.61
CA VAL A 252 -6.31 2.69 11.26
C VAL A 252 -5.71 1.71 10.23
N GLY A 253 -6.47 1.39 9.18
CA GLY A 253 -6.05 0.59 8.03
C GLY A 253 -4.84 1.13 7.28
N LEU A 254 -4.55 2.44 7.38
CA LEU A 254 -3.28 3.00 6.89
C LEU A 254 -2.08 2.35 7.57
N ALA A 255 -2.12 2.28 8.91
CA ALA A 255 -1.00 1.81 9.72
C ALA A 255 -0.86 0.29 9.67
N THR A 256 -1.96 -0.43 9.42
CA THR A 256 -1.97 -1.89 9.38
C THR A 256 -1.74 -2.43 7.98
N GLY A 257 -2.54 -2.01 6.99
CA GLY A 257 -2.59 -2.72 5.72
C GLY A 257 -1.83 -2.11 4.55
N HIS A 258 -1.67 -0.78 4.52
CA HIS A 258 -1.23 -0.06 3.32
C HIS A 258 0.12 -0.52 2.78
N THR A 259 1.11 -0.65 3.68
CA THR A 259 2.45 -1.12 3.32
C THR A 259 2.54 -2.64 3.37
N ALA A 260 1.88 -3.27 4.36
CA ALA A 260 1.95 -4.71 4.60
C ALA A 260 1.45 -5.53 3.40
N VAL A 261 0.48 -5.00 2.64
CA VAL A 261 -0.08 -5.66 1.45
C VAL A 261 0.99 -6.09 0.43
N ALA A 262 2.10 -5.34 0.34
CA ALA A 262 3.22 -5.65 -0.55
C ALA A 262 3.99 -6.92 -0.19
N PHE A 263 3.87 -7.39 1.05
CA PHE A 263 4.58 -8.56 1.57
C PHE A 263 3.67 -9.78 1.74
N THR A 264 2.43 -9.68 1.26
CA THR A 264 1.48 -10.80 1.25
C THR A 264 1.84 -11.80 0.15
N ASN A 265 1.09 -12.90 0.07
CA ASN A 265 1.29 -13.93 -0.95
C ASN A 265 -0.03 -14.52 -1.47
N PRO A 266 -0.01 -15.29 -2.59
CA PRO A 266 -1.22 -15.83 -3.20
C PRO A 266 -2.12 -16.67 -2.30
N LYS A 267 -1.57 -17.30 -1.26
CA LYS A 267 -2.36 -18.18 -0.37
C LYS A 267 -3.28 -17.39 0.56
N MET A 268 -3.00 -16.10 0.75
CA MET A 268 -3.80 -15.19 1.58
C MET A 268 -5.01 -14.62 0.85
N VAL A 269 -5.24 -14.97 -0.42
CA VAL A 269 -6.36 -14.43 -1.22
C VAL A 269 -7.37 -15.52 -1.55
N PRO A 270 -8.59 -15.44 -0.98
CA PRO A 270 -9.67 -16.34 -1.35
C PRO A 270 -10.05 -16.18 -2.84
N PRO A 271 -10.42 -17.25 -3.55
CA PRO A 271 -10.76 -17.16 -4.99
C PRO A 271 -11.85 -16.13 -5.32
N GLN A 272 -12.87 -15.97 -4.46
CA GLN A 272 -13.93 -14.97 -4.63
C GLN A 272 -13.46 -13.51 -4.53
N ASN A 273 -12.27 -13.29 -3.97
CA ASN A 273 -11.66 -11.97 -3.88
C ASN A 273 -10.83 -11.60 -5.12
N ILE A 274 -10.82 -12.46 -6.15
CA ILE A 274 -10.11 -12.23 -7.40
C ILE A 274 -11.12 -11.88 -8.48
N ARG A 275 -10.96 -10.69 -9.07
CA ARG A 275 -11.82 -10.21 -10.18
C ARG A 275 -10.96 -9.74 -11.34
N THR A 276 -11.24 -10.26 -12.53
CA THR A 276 -10.55 -9.87 -13.77
C THR A 276 -11.51 -9.17 -14.71
N THR A 277 -11.07 -8.05 -15.27
CA THR A 277 -11.75 -7.35 -16.38
C THR A 277 -10.83 -7.27 -17.59
N VAL A 278 -11.41 -7.09 -18.78
CA VAL A 278 -10.67 -6.90 -20.04
C VAL A 278 -11.11 -5.58 -20.65
N ASN A 279 -10.13 -4.74 -21.02
CA ASN A 279 -10.39 -3.43 -21.59
C ASN A 279 -10.55 -3.48 -23.12
N SER A 280 -10.85 -2.34 -23.77
CA SER A 280 -11.07 -2.31 -25.23
C SER A 280 -9.82 -2.61 -26.06
N ARG A 281 -8.64 -2.57 -25.43
CA ARG A 281 -7.33 -2.87 -26.04
C ARG A 281 -6.88 -4.32 -25.81
N GLY A 282 -7.74 -5.14 -25.18
CA GLY A 282 -7.49 -6.55 -24.92
C GLY A 282 -6.66 -6.84 -23.67
N ALA A 283 -6.27 -5.82 -22.91
CA ALA A 283 -5.48 -5.99 -21.68
C ALA A 283 -6.36 -6.41 -20.50
N ARG A 284 -5.85 -7.31 -19.67
CA ARG A 284 -6.49 -7.80 -18.45
C ARG A 284 -6.09 -6.94 -17.25
N THR A 285 -7.06 -6.56 -16.43
CA THR A 285 -6.82 -6.04 -15.08
C THR A 285 -7.35 -7.04 -14.08
N THR A 286 -6.47 -7.62 -13.27
CA THR A 286 -6.86 -8.55 -12.19
C THR A 286 -6.69 -7.86 -10.84
N THR A 287 -7.80 -7.71 -10.12
CA THR A 287 -7.82 -7.18 -8.76
C THR A 287 -7.79 -8.32 -7.75
N TYR A 288 -6.91 -8.22 -6.77
CA TYR A 288 -6.81 -9.11 -5.61
C TYR A 288 -7.16 -8.30 -4.36
N MET A 289 -8.34 -8.55 -3.79
CA MET A 289 -8.71 -8.03 -2.47
C MET A 289 -8.12 -8.94 -1.40
N ILE A 290 -7.16 -8.45 -0.62
CA ILE A 290 -6.47 -9.25 0.37
C ILE A 290 -7.12 -9.00 1.75
N PRO A 291 -7.72 -10.02 2.39
CA PRO A 291 -8.34 -9.87 3.71
C PRO A 291 -7.29 -9.64 4.80
N GLU A 292 -7.59 -8.76 5.75
CA GLU A 292 -6.83 -8.68 7.01
C GLU A 292 -7.29 -9.79 7.97
N GLN A 293 -6.42 -10.19 8.91
CA GLN A 293 -6.79 -11.19 9.91
C GLN A 293 -7.93 -10.72 10.82
N HIS A 294 -7.90 -9.43 11.18
CA HIS A 294 -8.90 -8.75 11.99
C HIS A 294 -9.21 -7.39 11.37
N LEU A 295 -10.32 -6.75 11.75
CA LEU A 295 -10.54 -5.35 11.38
C LEU A 295 -9.36 -4.49 11.84
N PRO A 296 -8.97 -3.45 11.07
CA PRO A 296 -8.00 -2.46 11.54
C PRO A 296 -8.31 -1.88 12.93
N LEU A 297 -9.57 -1.63 13.27
CA LEU A 297 -9.96 -1.18 14.63
C LEU A 297 -9.70 -2.23 15.72
N VAL A 298 -9.61 -3.51 15.36
CA VAL A 298 -9.44 -4.65 16.28
C VAL A 298 -7.98 -5.04 16.43
N LEU A 299 -7.16 -4.89 15.38
CA LEU A 299 -5.73 -5.24 15.38
C LEU A 299 -4.91 -4.64 16.55
N PRO A 300 -5.08 -3.37 16.97
CA PRO A 300 -4.37 -2.84 18.13
C PRO A 300 -4.57 -3.66 19.40
N PHE A 301 -5.75 -4.24 19.61
CA PHE A 301 -6.02 -5.09 20.77
C PHE A 301 -5.29 -6.43 20.70
N LYS A 302 -5.08 -6.97 19.50
CA LYS A 302 -4.24 -8.16 19.28
C LYS A 302 -2.83 -7.90 19.80
N TYR A 303 -2.25 -6.77 19.42
CA TYR A 303 -0.89 -6.40 19.83
C TYR A 303 -0.79 -6.04 21.33
N LEU A 304 -1.93 -5.76 21.98
CA LEU A 304 -2.02 -5.61 23.43
C LEU A 304 -2.25 -6.94 24.18
N GLY A 305 -2.25 -8.07 23.48
CA GLY A 305 -2.36 -9.41 24.07
C GLY A 305 -3.80 -9.87 24.34
N VAL A 306 -4.81 -9.24 23.74
CA VAL A 306 -6.19 -9.74 23.80
C VAL A 306 -6.30 -11.05 23.03
N ASP A 307 -7.02 -12.02 23.59
CA ASP A 307 -7.10 -13.37 23.02
C ASP A 307 -7.93 -13.45 21.73
N GLN A 308 -7.60 -14.44 20.89
CA GLN A 308 -8.21 -14.63 19.57
C GLN A 308 -9.74 -14.70 19.60
N LYS A 309 -10.32 -15.33 20.63
CA LYS A 309 -11.77 -15.48 20.71
C LYS A 309 -12.42 -14.10 20.92
N THR A 310 -11.88 -13.30 21.83
CA THR A 310 -12.37 -11.94 22.05
C THR A 310 -12.18 -11.05 20.82
N LEU A 311 -11.06 -11.16 20.10
CA LEU A 311 -10.85 -10.42 18.85
C LEU A 311 -11.89 -10.79 17.78
N THR A 312 -12.13 -12.09 17.58
CA THR A 312 -13.17 -12.57 16.65
C THR A 312 -14.57 -12.12 17.06
N ASP A 313 -14.89 -12.13 18.36
CA ASP A 313 -16.18 -11.61 18.86
C ASP A 313 -16.32 -10.10 18.57
N LEU A 314 -15.24 -9.32 18.72
CA LEU A 314 -15.22 -7.89 18.37
C LEU A 314 -15.41 -7.67 16.86
N ASP A 315 -14.74 -8.42 16.00
CA ASP A 315 -14.94 -8.35 14.56
C ASP A 315 -16.40 -8.63 14.19
N ASN A 316 -16.99 -9.69 14.73
CA ASN A 316 -18.39 -10.05 14.45
C ASN A 316 -19.37 -8.93 14.80
N VAL A 317 -19.08 -8.15 15.85
CA VAL A 317 -19.88 -7.00 16.25
C VAL A 317 -19.61 -5.79 15.36
N LEU A 318 -18.35 -5.45 15.10
CA LEU A 318 -17.96 -4.19 14.45
C LEU A 318 -18.05 -4.26 12.92
N LYS A 319 -17.74 -5.41 12.33
CA LYS A 319 -17.62 -5.59 10.88
C LYS A 319 -18.88 -5.18 10.12
N PRO A 320 -20.13 -5.49 10.54
CA PRO A 320 -21.31 -5.01 9.83
C PRO A 320 -21.43 -3.49 9.76
N TYR A 321 -20.98 -2.78 10.81
CA TYR A 321 -21.03 -1.32 10.85
C TYR A 321 -19.93 -0.69 9.98
N VAL A 322 -18.73 -1.28 9.97
CA VAL A 322 -17.63 -0.89 9.08
C VAL A 322 -17.97 -1.21 7.62
N ASP A 323 -18.53 -2.37 7.35
CA ASP A 323 -18.86 -2.82 6.00
C ASP A 323 -19.97 -1.98 5.36
N ALA A 324 -20.88 -1.42 6.16
CA ALA A 324 -21.91 -0.52 5.68
C ALA A 324 -21.32 0.73 5.00
N GLY A 325 -20.06 1.10 5.24
CA GLY A 325 -19.38 2.18 4.53
C GLY A 325 -18.96 1.88 3.09
N TYR A 326 -18.98 0.60 2.69
CA TYR A 326 -18.42 0.14 1.42
C TYR A 326 -19.50 -0.50 0.54
N THR A 327 -19.69 0.02 -0.68
CA THR A 327 -20.77 -0.41 -1.58
C THR A 327 -20.60 -1.85 -2.07
N ARG A 328 -19.36 -2.38 -2.07
CA ARG A 328 -19.10 -3.80 -2.38
C ARG A 328 -19.85 -4.78 -1.48
N ASN A 329 -20.30 -4.34 -0.30
CA ASN A 329 -21.00 -5.16 0.68
C ASN A 329 -22.53 -5.08 0.56
N ASP A 330 -23.05 -4.27 -0.38
CA ASP A 330 -24.50 -4.12 -0.58
C ASP A 330 -25.15 -5.39 -1.14
N ASP A 331 -24.39 -6.18 -1.88
CA ASP A 331 -24.77 -7.50 -2.36
C ASP A 331 -23.92 -8.58 -1.68
N PRO A 332 -24.44 -9.24 -0.62
CA PRO A 332 -23.72 -10.29 0.09
C PRO A 332 -23.31 -11.49 -0.79
N LEU A 333 -23.96 -11.70 -1.94
CA LEU A 333 -23.62 -12.80 -2.85
C LEU A 333 -22.32 -12.54 -3.62
N THR A 334 -21.93 -11.27 -3.74
CA THR A 334 -20.73 -10.87 -4.50
C THR A 334 -19.69 -10.16 -3.63
N ALA A 335 -20.00 -9.87 -2.37
CA ALA A 335 -19.09 -9.26 -1.41
C ALA A 335 -17.81 -10.10 -1.22
N PRO A 336 -16.60 -9.50 -1.27
CA PRO A 336 -15.37 -10.22 -0.96
C PRO A 336 -15.27 -10.50 0.54
N ILE A 337 -14.45 -11.49 0.91
CA ILE A 337 -14.02 -11.66 2.30
C ILE A 337 -13.00 -10.57 2.62
N THR A 338 -13.29 -9.72 3.60
CA THR A 338 -12.41 -8.61 3.99
C THR A 338 -11.72 -8.80 5.34
N VAL A 339 -12.26 -9.70 6.17
CA VAL A 339 -11.67 -10.15 7.43
C VAL A 339 -11.71 -11.66 7.44
N ASP A 340 -10.56 -12.30 7.67
CA ASP A 340 -10.45 -13.75 7.81
C ASP A 340 -9.46 -14.08 8.94
N PRO A 341 -9.94 -14.41 10.15
CA PRO A 341 -9.07 -14.71 11.30
C PRO A 341 -8.11 -15.89 11.10
N VAL A 342 -8.32 -16.71 10.08
CA VAL A 342 -7.54 -17.93 9.80
C VAL A 342 -6.55 -17.70 8.66
N ASN A 343 -7.00 -17.13 7.54
CA ASN A 343 -6.17 -16.99 6.32
C ASN A 343 -5.85 -15.53 5.97
N GLY A 344 -6.49 -14.57 6.62
CA GLY A 344 -6.18 -13.16 6.48
C GLY A 344 -4.80 -12.88 7.06
N TYR A 345 -4.09 -11.93 6.46
CA TYR A 345 -2.72 -11.65 6.87
C TYR A 345 -2.69 -10.82 8.16
N ASP A 346 -1.67 -11.07 8.98
CA ASP A 346 -1.26 -10.16 10.04
C ASP A 346 -0.20 -9.21 9.47
N PRO A 347 -0.44 -7.88 9.48
CA PRO A 347 0.53 -6.86 9.12
C PRO A 347 1.93 -7.02 9.73
N ALA A 348 2.01 -7.32 11.03
CA ALA A 348 3.27 -7.47 11.73
C ALA A 348 4.01 -8.73 11.26
N GLU A 349 3.30 -9.84 11.04
CA GLU A 349 3.90 -11.09 10.58
C GLU A 349 4.43 -10.99 9.14
N VAL A 350 3.69 -10.38 8.22
CA VAL A 350 4.12 -10.29 6.81
C VAL A 350 5.26 -9.29 6.61
N THR A 351 5.33 -8.25 7.45
CA THR A 351 6.42 -7.26 7.40
C THR A 351 7.66 -7.72 8.17
N ALA A 352 7.52 -8.60 9.17
CA ALA A 352 8.63 -9.04 10.02
C ALA A 352 9.89 -9.50 9.25
N PRO A 353 9.82 -10.27 8.15
CA PRO A 353 11.03 -10.68 7.45
C PRO A 353 11.76 -9.50 6.78
N ALA A 354 11.06 -8.43 6.36
CA ALA A 354 11.71 -7.21 5.87
C ALA A 354 12.42 -6.49 7.02
N THR A 355 11.76 -6.38 8.16
CA THR A 355 12.28 -5.74 9.37
C THR A 355 13.46 -6.52 9.98
N GLN A 356 13.45 -7.85 9.90
CA GLN A 356 14.53 -8.70 10.43
C GLN A 356 15.80 -8.61 9.59
N ALA A 357 15.65 -8.63 8.26
CA ALA A 357 16.77 -8.50 7.35
C ALA A 357 17.42 -7.09 7.42
N ALA A 358 16.61 -6.08 7.76
CA ALA A 358 17.05 -4.73 8.04
C ALA A 358 17.89 -4.56 9.33
N PHE A 359 17.54 -5.27 10.41
CA PHE A 359 18.05 -4.96 11.76
C PHE A 359 18.84 -6.06 12.48
N GLY A 360 19.10 -7.20 11.84
CA GLY A 360 20.00 -8.20 12.39
C GLY A 360 19.55 -8.80 13.73
N GLY A 361 18.25 -8.85 14.01
CA GLY A 361 17.64 -9.64 15.08
C GLY A 361 17.88 -9.20 16.54
N GLY A 362 18.37 -7.98 16.80
CA GLY A 362 18.89 -7.61 18.13
C GLY A 362 18.11 -6.59 18.98
N ALA A 363 17.01 -6.01 18.51
CA ALA A 363 16.23 -5.03 19.28
C ALA A 363 14.78 -5.50 19.41
N ASP A 364 14.20 -5.37 20.61
CA ASP A 364 12.81 -5.65 20.96
C ASP A 364 11.95 -4.37 20.78
N PRO A 365 11.13 -4.31 19.73
CA PRO A 365 10.14 -3.26 19.50
C PRO A 365 9.09 -2.97 20.59
N VAL A 366 8.85 -3.79 21.62
CA VAL A 366 7.97 -3.42 22.76
C VAL A 366 8.63 -2.32 23.58
N SER A 367 9.94 -2.38 23.77
CA SER A 367 10.73 -1.31 24.39
C SER A 367 10.66 0.00 23.60
N GLN A 368 10.47 -0.07 22.28
CA GLN A 368 10.33 1.10 21.42
C GLN A 368 8.90 1.68 21.45
N LEU A 369 7.87 0.82 21.60
CA LEU A 369 6.47 1.22 21.87
C LEU A 369 6.35 1.99 23.17
N MET A 370 6.97 1.48 24.23
CA MET A 370 6.96 2.15 25.52
C MET A 370 7.79 3.43 25.51
N ALA A 371 8.93 3.47 24.82
CA ALA A 371 9.72 4.69 24.67
C ALA A 371 8.97 5.78 23.88
N GLY A 372 8.24 5.43 22.82
CA GLY A 372 7.42 6.36 22.03
C GLY A 372 6.24 6.92 22.83
N LEU A 373 5.49 6.07 23.53
CA LEU A 373 4.41 6.48 24.42
C LEU A 373 4.93 7.37 25.57
N GLN A 374 6.07 7.00 26.15
CA GLN A 374 6.67 7.76 27.25
C GLN A 374 7.27 9.09 26.77
N TYR A 375 7.79 9.17 25.54
CA TYR A 375 8.22 10.42 24.93
C TYR A 375 7.05 11.38 24.71
N VAL A 376 5.92 10.91 24.19
CA VAL A 376 4.70 11.72 23.99
C VAL A 376 4.10 12.19 25.32
N LEU A 377 4.07 11.30 26.33
CA LEU A 377 3.59 11.65 27.67
C LEU A 377 4.51 12.65 28.39
N ASN A 378 5.82 12.59 28.14
CA ASN A 378 6.80 13.51 28.74
C ASN A 378 6.99 14.81 27.95
N ASN A 379 6.48 14.89 26.72
CA ASN A 379 6.56 16.08 25.86
C ASN A 379 5.18 16.42 25.28
N PRO A 380 4.18 16.77 26.12
CA PRO A 380 2.89 17.22 25.61
C PRO A 380 3.08 18.50 24.77
N PRO A 381 2.34 18.66 23.67
CA PRO A 381 2.42 19.85 22.83
C PRO A 381 2.07 21.09 23.67
N LYS A 382 2.91 22.12 23.57
CA LYS A 382 2.67 23.43 24.19
C LYS A 382 1.62 24.23 23.44
#